data_AF-A0A8T5SSI3-F1
#
_entry.id   AF-A0A8T5SSI3-F1
#
_cell.length_a   1.000
_cell.length_b   1.000
_cell.length_c   1.000
_cell.angle_alpha   90.00
_cell.angle_beta   90.00
_cell.angle_gamma   90.00
#
_symmetry.space_group_name_H-M   'P 1'
#
loop_
_entity.id
_entity.type
_entity.pdbx_description
1 polymer ?
#
loop_
_entity_poly.entity_id
_entity_poly.type
_entity_poly.pdbx_seq_one_letter_code
_entity_poly.pdbx_strand_id
1 'polypeptide(L)'
;MVDAIREENKILKKDLISSLINVQVDTKEKFLKSLERQEERVQECLDEIISILLDHIKQEFLVQAVTQFENLQLLLIVNRINDNKHFTRNQITTHFLAILDNLLASIHEKLAQTHFEILKNNMEGLSTGKSFSYNEMKKRQIELIRKGYISKIRKLGYTLKLKDTYCQTVNHMISIYPQHKDKLQTMEIEGYGLVHSKSVPKIDVKKSTAVVIGSQIPNYFSKKEERSLMWNFLEDITDEDEEKLKRKVYRFNTNLRNEENV
;
A
#
# COMPACT_ATOMS: atom_id res chain seq x y z
N MET A 1 9.94 -6.87 -32.39
CA MET A 1 10.72 -6.90 -31.12
C MET A 1 9.80 -6.91 -29.91
N VAL A 2 8.85 -5.98 -29.80
CA VAL A 2 7.79 -6.03 -28.75
C VAL A 2 6.86 -7.23 -28.91
N ASP A 3 6.54 -7.63 -30.15
CA ASP A 3 5.72 -8.82 -30.41
C ASP A 3 6.45 -10.13 -30.08
N ALA A 4 7.76 -10.19 -30.32
CA ALA A 4 8.60 -11.34 -29.92
C ALA A 4 8.70 -11.49 -28.39
N ILE A 5 8.76 -10.38 -27.65
CA ILE A 5 8.74 -10.36 -26.17
C ILE A 5 7.35 -10.76 -25.62
N ARG A 6 6.26 -10.45 -26.34
CA ARG A 6 4.90 -10.92 -26.00
C ARG A 6 4.70 -12.40 -26.30
N GLU A 7 5.30 -12.91 -27.36
CA GLU A 7 5.29 -14.33 -27.75
C GLU A 7 6.14 -15.18 -26.79
N GLU A 8 7.34 -14.73 -26.42
CA GLU A 8 8.18 -15.37 -25.39
C GLU A 8 7.49 -15.40 -24.01
N ASN A 9 6.81 -14.32 -23.61
CA ASN A 9 6.03 -14.31 -22.37
C ASN A 9 4.85 -15.30 -22.39
N LYS A 10 4.22 -15.52 -23.55
CA LYS A 10 3.18 -16.55 -23.71
C LYS A 10 3.75 -17.96 -23.61
N ILE A 11 4.92 -18.21 -24.21
CA ILE A 11 5.59 -19.52 -24.19
C ILE A 11 6.09 -19.86 -22.76
N LEU A 12 6.75 -18.91 -22.09
CA LEU A 12 7.19 -19.06 -20.69
C LEU A 12 6.02 -19.30 -19.72
N LYS A 13 4.88 -18.62 -19.89
CA LYS A 13 3.65 -18.92 -19.13
C LYS A 13 3.18 -20.36 -19.37
N LYS A 14 3.21 -20.85 -20.62
CA LYS A 14 2.73 -22.20 -20.99
C LYS A 14 3.60 -23.33 -20.45
N ASP A 15 4.91 -23.10 -20.36
CA ASP A 15 5.87 -24.05 -19.75
C ASP A 15 5.80 -24.05 -18.22
N LEU A 16 5.58 -22.88 -17.60
CA LEU A 16 5.30 -22.79 -16.16
C LEU A 16 3.98 -23.51 -15.81
N ILE A 17 2.94 -23.35 -16.63
CA ILE A 17 1.66 -24.08 -16.51
C ILE A 17 1.90 -25.59 -16.64
N SER A 18 2.71 -26.03 -17.62
CA SER A 18 2.97 -27.45 -17.83
C SER A 18 3.77 -28.11 -16.71
N SER A 19 4.65 -27.36 -16.02
CA SER A 19 5.42 -27.86 -14.87
C SER A 19 4.63 -27.86 -13.55
N LEU A 20 3.55 -27.09 -13.45
CA LEU A 20 2.65 -27.04 -12.29
C LEU A 20 1.49 -28.07 -12.34
N ILE A 21 1.29 -28.73 -13.48
CA ILE A 21 0.20 -29.70 -13.70
C ILE A 21 0.71 -31.11 -13.45
N ASN A 22 0.42 -31.66 -12.27
CA ASN A 22 0.68 -33.06 -11.93
C ASN A 22 -0.54 -33.95 -12.29
N VAL A 23 -0.98 -33.89 -13.56
CA VAL A 23 -2.29 -34.42 -13.97
C VAL A 23 -2.17 -35.16 -15.31
N GLN A 24 -2.81 -36.35 -15.43
CA GLN A 24 -2.79 -37.22 -16.63
C GLN A 24 -3.20 -36.47 -17.92
N VAL A 25 -2.70 -36.92 -19.08
CA VAL A 25 -2.79 -36.21 -20.37
C VAL A 25 -4.23 -35.86 -20.79
N ASP A 26 -5.22 -36.75 -20.59
CA ASP A 26 -6.65 -36.47 -20.91
C ASP A 26 -7.27 -35.42 -19.99
N THR A 27 -6.81 -35.37 -18.74
CA THR A 27 -7.17 -34.34 -17.77
C THR A 27 -6.43 -33.02 -18.03
N LYS A 28 -5.27 -33.05 -18.72
CA LYS A 28 -4.51 -31.83 -19.11
C LYS A 28 -5.23 -31.04 -20.20
N GLU A 29 -5.77 -31.68 -21.24
CA GLU A 29 -6.52 -30.96 -22.30
C GLU A 29 -7.83 -30.35 -21.76
N LYS A 30 -8.56 -31.10 -20.92
CA LYS A 30 -9.75 -30.58 -20.21
C LYS A 30 -9.39 -29.41 -19.29
N PHE A 31 -8.26 -29.50 -18.59
CA PHE A 31 -7.74 -28.44 -17.74
C PHE A 31 -7.43 -27.18 -18.56
N LEU A 32 -6.71 -27.31 -19.68
CA LEU A 32 -6.38 -26.18 -20.56
C LEU A 32 -7.64 -25.50 -21.12
N LYS A 33 -8.62 -26.27 -21.60
CA LYS A 33 -9.92 -25.70 -22.04
C LYS A 33 -10.66 -25.00 -20.91
N SER A 34 -10.59 -25.52 -19.68
CA SER A 34 -11.17 -24.86 -18.51
C SER A 34 -10.40 -23.59 -18.13
N LEU A 35 -9.08 -23.58 -18.27
CA LEU A 35 -8.24 -22.42 -18.02
C LEU A 35 -8.58 -21.29 -18.99
N GLU A 36 -8.56 -21.55 -20.31
CA GLU A 36 -8.89 -20.57 -21.35
C GLU A 36 -10.26 -19.92 -21.12
N ARG A 37 -11.30 -20.74 -20.86
CA ARG A 37 -12.65 -20.23 -20.55
C ARG A 37 -12.70 -19.39 -19.28
N GLN A 38 -11.90 -19.71 -18.27
CA GLN A 38 -11.83 -18.90 -17.06
C GLN A 38 -11.08 -17.60 -17.31
N GLU A 39 -10.03 -17.60 -18.11
CA GLU A 39 -9.29 -16.39 -18.48
C GLU A 39 -10.17 -15.41 -19.26
N GLU A 40 -10.94 -15.90 -20.23
CA GLU A 40 -11.90 -15.07 -20.99
C GLU A 40 -12.93 -14.42 -20.07
N ARG A 41 -13.58 -15.21 -19.20
CA ARG A 41 -14.55 -14.71 -18.21
C ARG A 41 -13.96 -13.70 -17.23
N VAL A 42 -12.67 -13.85 -16.90
CA VAL A 42 -11.96 -12.90 -16.05
C VAL A 42 -11.80 -11.58 -16.77
N GLN A 43 -11.38 -11.60 -18.04
CA GLN A 43 -11.19 -10.38 -18.82
C GLN A 43 -12.51 -9.65 -19.06
N GLU A 44 -13.58 -10.35 -19.45
CA GLU A 44 -14.92 -9.75 -19.56
C GLU A 44 -15.34 -9.04 -18.26
N CYS A 45 -15.11 -9.70 -17.12
CA CYS A 45 -15.44 -9.11 -15.83
C CYS A 45 -14.55 -7.90 -15.49
N LEU A 46 -13.27 -7.90 -15.87
CA LEU A 46 -12.37 -6.77 -15.66
C LEU A 46 -12.78 -5.56 -16.53
N ASP A 47 -13.09 -5.79 -17.80
CA ASP A 47 -13.51 -4.75 -18.73
C ASP A 47 -14.77 -4.02 -18.23
N GLU A 48 -15.76 -4.78 -17.72
CA GLU A 48 -16.94 -4.20 -17.08
C GLU A 48 -16.58 -3.37 -15.84
N ILE A 49 -15.73 -3.89 -14.94
CA ILE A 49 -15.30 -3.16 -13.73
C ILE A 49 -14.61 -1.83 -14.13
N ILE A 50 -13.73 -1.87 -15.12
CA ILE A 50 -12.98 -0.70 -15.59
C ILE A 50 -13.92 0.32 -16.19
N SER A 51 -14.83 -0.11 -17.07
CA SER A 51 -15.81 0.77 -17.71
C SER A 51 -16.65 1.51 -16.68
N ILE A 52 -17.00 0.86 -15.58
CA ILE A 52 -17.80 1.46 -14.50
C ILE A 52 -16.97 2.39 -13.62
N LEU A 53 -15.72 2.05 -13.32
CA LEU A 53 -14.86 2.83 -12.42
C LEU A 53 -14.13 3.98 -13.10
N LEU A 54 -14.07 4.02 -14.43
CA LEU A 54 -13.34 5.05 -15.19
C LEU A 54 -13.78 6.48 -14.84
N ASP A 55 -15.08 6.67 -14.55
CA ASP A 55 -15.66 7.97 -14.19
C ASP A 55 -15.36 8.41 -12.75
N HIS A 56 -14.79 7.51 -11.94
CA HIS A 56 -14.60 7.71 -10.50
C HIS A 56 -13.14 7.58 -10.06
N ILE A 57 -12.31 6.91 -10.86
CA ILE A 57 -10.92 6.58 -10.54
C ILE A 57 -10.05 6.91 -11.75
N LYS A 58 -8.90 7.55 -11.51
CA LYS A 58 -7.98 7.92 -12.58
C LYS A 58 -7.53 6.68 -13.36
N GLN A 59 -7.57 6.79 -14.68
CA GLN A 59 -7.22 5.72 -15.62
C GLN A 59 -5.87 5.08 -15.33
N GLU A 60 -4.87 5.86 -14.92
CA GLU A 60 -3.52 5.38 -14.59
C GLU A 60 -3.52 4.27 -13.53
N PHE A 61 -4.38 4.38 -12.50
CA PHE A 61 -4.47 3.38 -11.43
C PHE A 61 -5.22 2.14 -11.88
N LEU A 62 -6.24 2.30 -12.73
CA LEU A 62 -6.97 1.18 -13.31
C LEU A 62 -6.05 0.34 -14.20
N VAL A 63 -5.25 0.98 -15.07
CA VAL A 63 -4.28 0.28 -15.93
C VAL A 63 -3.23 -0.48 -15.11
N GLN A 64 -2.69 0.15 -14.06
CA GLN A 64 -1.74 -0.50 -13.15
C GLN A 64 -2.37 -1.68 -12.40
N ALA A 65 -3.62 -1.55 -11.95
CA ALA A 65 -4.35 -2.61 -11.28
C ALA A 65 -4.61 -3.80 -12.21
N VAL A 66 -4.97 -3.56 -13.48
CA VAL A 66 -5.11 -4.61 -14.50
C VAL A 66 -3.80 -5.36 -14.68
N THR A 67 -2.71 -4.64 -14.89
CA THR A 67 -1.39 -5.24 -15.11
C THR A 67 -0.98 -6.14 -13.94
N GLN A 68 -1.17 -5.66 -12.70
CA GLN A 68 -0.89 -6.46 -11.50
C GLN A 68 -1.83 -7.65 -11.36
N PHE A 69 -3.10 -7.49 -11.70
CA PHE A 69 -4.07 -8.58 -11.66
C PHE A 69 -3.74 -9.67 -12.68
N GLU A 70 -3.40 -9.33 -13.92
CA GLU A 70 -3.05 -10.30 -14.98
C GLU A 70 -1.80 -11.13 -14.63
N ASN A 71 -0.87 -10.55 -13.89
CA ASN A 71 0.30 -11.27 -13.36
C ASN A 71 -0.08 -12.29 -12.28
N LEU A 72 -1.18 -12.06 -11.56
CA LEU A 72 -1.68 -12.94 -10.50
C LEU A 72 -2.79 -13.89 -10.98
N GLN A 73 -3.49 -13.53 -12.04
CA GLN A 73 -4.69 -14.19 -12.55
C GLN A 73 -4.44 -15.69 -12.74
N LEU A 74 -3.35 -16.03 -13.42
CA LEU A 74 -3.05 -17.42 -13.75
C LEU A 74 -2.85 -18.28 -12.49
N LEU A 75 -2.12 -17.76 -11.50
CA LEU A 75 -1.95 -18.42 -10.20
C LEU A 75 -3.28 -18.60 -9.46
N LEU A 76 -4.14 -17.56 -9.47
CA LEU A 76 -5.44 -17.59 -8.81
C LEU A 76 -6.41 -18.56 -9.49
N ILE A 77 -6.45 -18.58 -10.83
CA ILE A 77 -7.29 -19.51 -11.59
C ILE A 77 -6.82 -20.95 -11.42
N VAL A 78 -5.51 -21.22 -11.56
CA VAL A 78 -4.94 -22.57 -11.42
C VAL A 78 -5.24 -23.15 -10.03
N ASN A 79 -5.06 -22.37 -8.97
CA ASN A 79 -5.40 -22.81 -7.60
C ASN A 79 -6.87 -23.19 -7.46
N ARG A 80 -7.78 -22.50 -8.15
CA ARG A 80 -9.23 -22.77 -8.08
C ARG A 80 -9.64 -23.98 -8.90
N ILE A 81 -9.07 -24.13 -10.10
CA ILE A 81 -9.32 -25.29 -10.96
C ILE A 81 -8.81 -26.57 -10.27
N ASN A 82 -7.66 -26.52 -9.58
CA ASN A 82 -7.15 -27.63 -8.77
C ASN A 82 -8.12 -28.04 -7.64
N ASP A 83 -8.90 -27.10 -7.12
CA ASP A 83 -9.96 -27.36 -6.12
C ASP A 83 -11.31 -27.78 -6.75
N ASN A 84 -11.37 -28.05 -8.06
CA ASN A 84 -12.60 -28.26 -8.83
C ASN A 84 -13.63 -27.12 -8.69
N LYS A 85 -13.15 -25.87 -8.56
CA LYS A 85 -13.98 -24.67 -8.39
C LYS A 85 -13.71 -23.65 -9.49
N HIS A 86 -14.71 -22.81 -9.76
CA HIS A 86 -14.57 -21.68 -10.67
C HIS A 86 -14.22 -20.38 -9.93
N PHE A 87 -13.63 -19.45 -10.67
CA PHE A 87 -13.39 -18.10 -10.22
C PHE A 87 -14.65 -17.25 -10.46
N THR A 88 -15.32 -16.88 -9.38
CA THR A 88 -16.62 -16.17 -9.45
C THR A 88 -16.43 -14.68 -9.70
N ARG A 89 -17.44 -13.98 -10.26
CA ARG A 89 -17.40 -12.51 -10.45
C ARG A 89 -17.05 -11.79 -9.15
N ASN A 90 -17.70 -12.13 -8.03
CA ASN A 90 -17.36 -11.59 -6.72
C ASN A 90 -15.87 -11.73 -6.37
N GLN A 91 -15.26 -12.88 -6.68
CA GLN A 91 -13.85 -13.09 -6.41
C GLN A 91 -12.99 -12.23 -7.32
N ILE A 92 -13.27 -12.20 -8.62
CA ILE A 92 -12.56 -11.36 -9.59
C ILE A 92 -12.59 -9.92 -9.12
N THR A 93 -13.79 -9.37 -8.90
CA THR A 93 -13.99 -8.00 -8.45
C THR A 93 -13.30 -7.74 -7.10
N THR A 94 -13.44 -8.62 -6.11
CA THR A 94 -12.82 -8.43 -4.79
C THR A 94 -11.29 -8.42 -4.86
N HIS A 95 -10.69 -9.32 -5.66
CA HIS A 95 -9.22 -9.36 -5.82
C HIS A 95 -8.75 -8.13 -6.59
N PHE A 96 -9.44 -7.73 -7.66
CA PHE A 96 -9.10 -6.54 -8.42
C PHE A 96 -9.15 -5.27 -7.54
N LEU A 97 -10.25 -5.08 -6.80
CA LEU A 97 -10.41 -3.94 -5.90
C LEU A 97 -9.36 -3.94 -4.76
N ALA A 98 -8.93 -5.12 -4.30
CA ALA A 98 -7.87 -5.22 -3.30
C ALA A 98 -6.52 -4.70 -3.81
N ILE A 99 -6.20 -4.98 -5.07
CA ILE A 99 -5.00 -4.47 -5.77
C ILE A 99 -5.15 -2.96 -6.00
N LEU A 100 -6.29 -2.53 -6.56
CA LEU A 100 -6.56 -1.13 -6.86
C LEU A 100 -6.51 -0.25 -5.61
N ASP A 101 -7.12 -0.68 -4.51
CA ASP A 101 -7.08 0.04 -3.25
C ASP A 101 -5.66 0.10 -2.65
N ASN A 102 -4.84 -0.93 -2.86
CA ASN A 102 -3.43 -0.92 -2.46
C ASN A 102 -2.63 0.11 -3.27
N LEU A 103 -2.91 0.23 -4.57
CA LEU A 103 -2.32 1.23 -5.45
C LEU A 103 -2.75 2.65 -5.09
N LEU A 104 -4.06 2.89 -4.87
CA LEU A 104 -4.58 4.19 -4.44
C LEU A 104 -3.96 4.65 -3.10
N ALA A 105 -3.64 3.71 -2.21
CA ALA A 105 -2.96 4.03 -0.96
C ALA A 105 -1.57 4.68 -1.16
N SER A 106 -0.96 4.59 -2.35
CA SER A 106 0.27 5.30 -2.69
C SER A 106 0.10 6.82 -2.74
N ILE A 107 -1.11 7.29 -3.10
CA ILE A 107 -1.46 8.72 -3.19
C ILE A 107 -2.42 9.18 -2.08
N HIS A 108 -2.57 8.38 -1.03
CA HIS A 108 -3.48 8.64 0.11
C HIS A 108 -4.97 8.61 -0.23
N GLU A 109 -5.32 8.05 -1.39
CA GLU A 109 -6.70 7.75 -1.73
C GLU A 109 -7.05 6.33 -1.29
N LYS A 110 -8.34 6.02 -1.29
CA LYS A 110 -8.86 4.69 -0.99
C LYS A 110 -10.18 4.48 -1.70
N LEU A 111 -10.55 3.22 -1.91
CA LEU A 111 -11.91 2.92 -2.30
C LEU A 111 -12.86 3.28 -1.15
N ALA A 112 -13.90 4.05 -1.45
CA ALA A 112 -15.03 4.31 -0.59
C ALA A 112 -16.18 3.31 -0.83
N GLN A 113 -17.11 3.23 0.12
CA GLN A 113 -18.30 2.38 0.04
C GLN A 113 -19.14 2.66 -1.22
N THR A 114 -19.18 3.91 -1.67
CA THR A 114 -19.88 4.33 -2.90
C THR A 114 -19.39 3.60 -4.14
N HIS A 115 -18.09 3.28 -4.27
CA HIS A 115 -17.58 2.51 -5.40
C HIS A 115 -18.13 1.08 -5.43
N PHE A 116 -18.34 0.47 -4.25
CA PHE A 116 -18.93 -0.86 -4.15
C PHE A 116 -20.42 -0.84 -4.52
N GLU A 117 -21.12 0.24 -4.17
CA GLU A 117 -22.53 0.45 -4.54
C GLU A 117 -22.68 0.67 -6.04
N ILE A 118 -21.82 1.49 -6.65
CA ILE A 118 -21.81 1.74 -8.10
C ILE A 118 -21.55 0.44 -8.86
N LEU A 119 -20.55 -0.35 -8.47
CA LEU A 119 -20.30 -1.64 -9.10
C LEU A 119 -21.48 -2.60 -8.94
N LYS A 120 -22.08 -2.64 -7.75
CA LYS A 120 -23.26 -3.49 -7.51
C LYS A 120 -24.45 -3.09 -8.38
N ASN A 121 -24.68 -1.80 -8.58
CA ASN A 121 -25.82 -1.31 -9.34
C ASN A 121 -25.64 -1.49 -10.86
N ASN A 122 -24.39 -1.61 -11.33
CA ASN A 122 -24.07 -1.65 -12.75
C ASN A 122 -23.48 -2.98 -13.24
N MET A 123 -23.19 -3.94 -12.35
CA MET A 123 -22.72 -5.28 -12.73
C MET A 123 -23.70 -6.37 -12.30
N GLU A 124 -24.13 -7.19 -13.24
CA GLU A 124 -24.92 -8.38 -12.95
C GLU A 124 -24.10 -9.48 -12.27
N GLY A 125 -24.73 -10.24 -11.37
CA GLY A 125 -24.11 -11.40 -10.72
C GLY A 125 -23.19 -11.09 -9.53
N LEU A 126 -23.07 -9.82 -9.11
CA LEU A 126 -22.47 -9.46 -7.81
C LEU A 126 -23.46 -9.71 -6.67
N SER A 127 -23.15 -10.66 -5.80
CA SER A 127 -24.04 -11.05 -4.70
C SER A 127 -23.80 -10.21 -3.44
N THR A 128 -24.86 -9.89 -2.69
CA THR A 128 -24.78 -9.12 -1.45
C THR A 128 -24.25 -9.92 -0.25
N GLY A 129 -23.69 -9.21 0.74
CA GLY A 129 -23.39 -9.76 2.06
C GLY A 129 -21.93 -10.17 2.22
N LYS A 130 -21.68 -11.42 2.64
CA LYS A 130 -20.34 -11.90 3.03
C LYS A 130 -19.37 -12.11 1.85
N SER A 131 -19.85 -12.08 0.62
CA SER A 131 -19.10 -12.45 -0.59
C SER A 131 -18.53 -11.26 -1.38
N PHE A 132 -19.14 -10.07 -1.25
CA PHE A 132 -18.66 -8.84 -1.88
C PHE A 132 -18.96 -7.63 -0.98
N SER A 133 -17.92 -7.09 -0.36
CA SER A 133 -17.99 -5.90 0.51
C SER A 133 -16.61 -5.26 0.68
N TYR A 134 -16.58 -4.02 1.18
CA TYR A 134 -15.33 -3.35 1.55
C TYR A 134 -14.48 -4.18 2.52
N ASN A 135 -15.12 -4.77 3.53
CA ASN A 135 -14.43 -5.58 4.53
C ASN A 135 -13.85 -6.86 3.94
N GLU A 136 -14.56 -7.49 3.00
CA GLU A 136 -14.07 -8.70 2.33
C GLU A 136 -12.88 -8.37 1.41
N MET A 137 -12.95 -7.25 0.68
CA MET A 137 -11.82 -6.72 -0.09
C MET A 137 -10.60 -6.48 0.81
N LYS A 138 -10.78 -5.88 2.00
CA LYS A 138 -9.66 -5.65 2.92
C LYS A 138 -9.03 -6.92 3.46
N LYS A 139 -9.83 -7.94 3.78
CA LYS A 139 -9.31 -9.26 4.16
C LYS A 139 -8.47 -9.86 3.02
N ARG A 140 -8.98 -9.79 1.79
CA ARG A 140 -8.27 -10.29 0.61
C ARG A 140 -6.98 -9.54 0.34
N GLN A 141 -6.99 -8.21 0.46
CA GLN A 141 -5.78 -7.38 0.34
C GLN A 141 -4.68 -7.82 1.32
N ILE A 142 -5.04 -8.05 2.58
CA ILE A 142 -4.10 -8.55 3.60
C ILE A 142 -3.56 -9.94 3.22
N GLU A 143 -4.40 -10.83 2.71
CA GLU A 143 -4.00 -12.17 2.26
C GLU A 143 -3.00 -12.10 1.09
N LEU A 144 -3.31 -11.30 0.06
CA LEU A 144 -2.45 -11.12 -1.12
C LEU A 144 -1.08 -10.56 -0.72
N ILE A 145 -1.06 -9.62 0.23
CA ILE A 145 0.18 -9.09 0.80
C ILE A 145 0.96 -10.15 1.57
N ARG A 146 0.29 -10.92 2.45
CA ARG A 146 0.95 -11.96 3.27
C ARG A 146 1.55 -13.08 2.42
N LYS A 147 0.91 -13.43 1.31
CA LYS A 147 1.40 -14.41 0.35
C LYS A 147 2.45 -13.86 -0.62
N GLY A 148 2.79 -12.57 -0.52
CA GLY A 148 3.78 -11.91 -1.38
C GLY A 148 3.30 -11.65 -2.81
N TYR A 149 2.00 -11.80 -3.09
CA TYR A 149 1.43 -11.60 -4.42
C TYR A 149 1.35 -10.13 -4.82
N ILE A 150 1.08 -9.26 -3.86
CA ILE A 150 1.23 -7.81 -4.04
C ILE A 150 2.13 -7.26 -2.95
N SER A 151 3.01 -6.34 -3.35
CA SER A 151 3.85 -5.62 -2.40
C SER A 151 2.96 -4.83 -1.45
N LYS A 152 3.25 -4.94 -0.14
CA LYS A 152 2.66 -4.03 0.84
C LYS A 152 3.09 -2.62 0.49
N ILE A 153 2.20 -1.83 -0.09
CA ILE A 153 2.39 -0.39 -0.21
C ILE A 153 2.19 0.15 1.20
N ARG A 154 3.24 0.04 2.02
CA ARG A 154 3.29 0.63 3.37
C ARG A 154 3.19 2.12 3.18
N LYS A 155 1.98 2.70 3.05
CA LYS A 155 1.78 4.15 3.13
C LYS A 155 2.94 4.89 2.45
N LEU A 156 3.36 4.44 1.25
CA LEU A 156 4.72 4.76 0.76
C LEU A 156 4.76 6.25 0.48
N GLY A 157 3.66 6.81 -0.05
CA GLY A 157 3.43 8.24 -0.11
C GLY A 157 3.49 8.96 1.24
N TYR A 158 2.88 8.43 2.31
CA TYR A 158 2.99 9.07 3.64
C TYR A 158 4.41 8.98 4.20
N THR A 159 5.08 7.84 4.05
CA THR A 159 6.44 7.65 4.55
C THR A 159 7.43 8.51 3.76
N LEU A 160 7.26 8.61 2.44
CA LEU A 160 8.01 9.51 1.55
C LEU A 160 7.74 10.97 1.89
N LYS A 161 6.47 11.39 1.97
CA LYS A 161 6.12 12.76 2.38
C LYS A 161 6.63 13.10 3.78
N LEU A 162 6.56 12.16 4.72
CA LEU A 162 7.10 12.32 6.07
C LEU A 162 8.61 12.49 6.03
N LYS A 163 9.31 11.70 5.21
CA LYS A 163 10.75 11.80 5.00
C LYS A 163 11.15 13.15 4.40
N ASP A 164 10.46 13.56 3.34
CA ASP A 164 10.71 14.83 2.66
C ASP A 164 10.43 16.01 3.59
N THR A 165 9.28 15.97 4.31
CA THR A 165 8.90 17.00 5.29
C THR A 165 9.89 17.04 6.45
N TYR A 166 10.38 15.89 6.91
CA TYR A 166 11.39 15.78 7.96
C TYR A 166 12.70 16.47 7.55
N CYS A 167 13.27 16.11 6.39
CA CYS A 167 14.47 16.75 5.86
C CYS A 167 14.26 18.26 5.64
N GLN A 168 13.13 18.68 5.06
CA GLN A 168 12.82 20.09 4.86
C GLN A 168 12.73 20.85 6.19
N THR A 169 12.12 20.24 7.21
CA THR A 169 11.97 20.86 8.53
C THR A 169 13.31 21.03 9.22
N VAL A 170 14.18 20.01 9.20
CA VAL A 170 15.52 20.12 9.80
C VAL A 170 16.39 21.12 9.04
N ASN A 171 16.33 21.15 7.71
CA ASN A 171 17.02 22.17 6.90
C ASN A 171 16.52 23.58 7.21
N HIS A 172 15.21 23.75 7.46
CA HIS A 172 14.66 25.02 7.90
C HIS A 172 15.18 25.41 9.29
N MET A 173 15.26 24.48 10.23
CA MET A 173 15.87 24.71 11.54
C MET A 173 17.33 25.13 11.43
N ILE A 174 18.11 24.52 10.53
CA ILE A 174 19.51 24.89 10.26
C ILE A 174 19.61 26.33 9.73
N SER A 175 18.67 26.73 8.86
CA SER A 175 18.62 28.08 8.32
C SER A 175 18.33 29.14 9.38
N ILE A 176 17.48 28.83 10.37
CA ILE A 176 17.13 29.77 11.45
C ILE A 176 18.19 29.75 12.57
N TYR A 177 18.75 28.58 12.85
CA TYR A 177 19.69 28.36 13.96
C TYR A 177 21.04 27.82 13.45
N PRO A 178 21.78 28.60 12.64
CA PRO A 178 23.04 28.15 12.04
C PRO A 178 24.11 27.80 13.08
N GLN A 179 24.05 28.38 14.29
CA GLN A 179 24.92 28.04 15.41
C GLN A 179 24.75 26.60 15.93
N HIS A 180 23.68 25.91 15.53
CA HIS A 180 23.40 24.51 15.88
C HIS A 180 23.49 23.55 14.69
N LYS A 181 24.04 24.01 13.56
CA LYS A 181 24.09 23.25 12.30
C LYS A 181 24.57 21.82 12.47
N ASP A 182 25.73 21.60 13.11
CA ASP A 182 26.31 20.25 13.19
C ASP A 182 25.43 19.28 14.00
N LYS A 183 24.81 19.76 15.09
CA LYS A 183 23.86 18.99 15.89
C LYS A 183 22.61 18.64 15.06
N LEU A 184 22.07 19.61 14.33
CA LEU A 184 20.87 19.44 13.51
C LEU A 184 21.13 18.51 12.32
N GLN A 185 22.29 18.57 11.67
CA GLN A 185 22.67 17.66 10.59
C GLN A 185 22.83 16.23 11.08
N THR A 186 23.44 16.03 12.26
CA THR A 186 23.57 14.70 12.87
C THR A 186 22.19 14.14 13.22
N MET A 187 21.34 14.97 13.83
CA MET A 187 19.95 14.63 14.11
C MET A 187 19.16 14.28 12.83
N GLU A 188 19.39 14.98 11.71
CA GLU A 188 18.77 14.65 10.42
C GLU A 188 19.08 13.22 10.02
N ILE A 189 20.36 12.83 10.03
CA ILE A 189 20.82 11.51 9.61
C ILE A 189 20.23 10.42 10.51
N GLU A 190 20.28 10.58 11.83
CA GLU A 190 19.78 9.55 12.75
C GLU A 190 18.26 9.46 12.77
N GLY A 191 17.55 10.59 12.77
CA GLY A 191 16.09 10.59 12.77
C GLY A 191 15.47 10.08 11.47
N TYR A 192 16.23 10.07 10.37
CA TYR A 192 15.81 9.47 9.10
C TYR A 192 15.48 7.97 9.24
N GLY A 193 16.20 7.24 10.10
CA GLY A 193 15.87 5.85 10.43
C GLY A 193 14.53 5.71 11.15
N LEU A 194 14.18 6.68 12.00
CA LEU A 194 12.98 6.67 12.82
C LEU A 194 11.70 6.98 12.03
N VAL A 195 11.81 7.72 10.92
CA VAL A 195 10.71 8.00 9.98
C VAL A 195 10.05 6.69 9.47
N HIS A 196 10.81 5.59 9.45
CA HIS A 196 10.34 4.27 9.01
C HIS A 196 9.73 3.40 10.12
N SER A 197 9.79 3.84 11.39
CA SER A 197 9.25 3.09 12.53
C SER A 197 7.73 2.92 12.42
N LYS A 198 7.22 1.76 12.89
CA LYS A 198 5.77 1.51 12.92
C LYS A 198 5.09 2.33 14.02
N SER A 199 5.87 2.87 14.97
CA SER A 199 5.42 3.65 16.13
C SER A 199 5.10 5.10 15.80
N VAL A 200 5.55 5.61 14.64
CA VAL A 200 5.27 6.99 14.23
C VAL A 200 3.75 7.20 14.17
N PRO A 201 3.20 8.21 14.88
CA PRO A 201 1.77 8.44 14.89
C PRO A 201 1.30 8.83 13.49
N LYS A 202 0.28 8.15 12.97
CA LYS A 202 -0.26 8.36 11.62
C LYS A 202 -1.34 9.45 11.62
N ILE A 203 -0.92 10.69 11.88
CA ILE A 203 -1.78 11.88 11.91
C ILE A 203 -1.48 12.77 10.68
N ASP A 204 -1.41 14.09 10.86
CA ASP A 204 -0.87 15.03 9.88
C ASP A 204 0.65 14.87 9.72
N VAL A 205 1.17 15.07 8.50
CA VAL A 205 2.59 14.85 8.18
C VAL A 205 3.49 15.80 8.96
N LYS A 206 3.15 17.09 9.08
CA LYS A 206 3.96 18.05 9.85
C LYS A 206 3.99 17.68 11.32
N LYS A 207 2.84 17.30 11.88
CA LYS A 207 2.73 16.87 13.29
C LYS A 207 3.53 15.61 13.57
N SER A 208 3.52 14.65 12.65
CA SER A 208 4.32 13.43 12.77
C SER A 208 5.81 13.71 12.62
N THR A 209 6.22 14.61 11.71
CA THR A 209 7.59 15.10 11.61
C THR A 209 8.06 15.72 12.92
N ALA A 210 7.25 16.59 13.51
CA ALA A 210 7.57 17.24 14.79
C ALA A 210 7.71 16.22 15.93
N VAL A 211 6.95 15.13 15.92
CA VAL A 211 7.12 14.03 16.88
C VAL A 211 8.48 13.33 16.70
N VAL A 212 8.90 13.07 15.47
CA VAL A 212 10.21 12.45 15.20
C VAL A 212 11.33 13.39 15.64
N ILE A 213 11.30 14.66 15.25
CA ILE A 213 12.31 15.65 15.68
C ILE A 213 12.31 15.80 17.20
N GLY A 214 11.13 15.97 17.80
CA GLY A 214 10.98 16.14 19.26
C GLY A 214 11.51 14.96 20.07
N SER A 215 11.48 13.74 19.50
CA SER A 215 12.08 12.56 20.12
C SER A 215 13.60 12.64 20.25
N GLN A 216 14.25 13.40 19.37
CA GLN A 216 15.70 13.53 19.28
C GLN A 216 16.24 14.73 20.05
N ILE A 217 15.42 15.76 20.30
CA ILE A 217 15.85 16.99 21.03
C ILE A 217 16.66 16.67 22.30
N PRO A 218 16.23 15.75 23.19
CA PRO A 218 16.98 15.47 24.42
C PRO A 218 18.38 14.90 24.20
N ASN A 219 18.62 14.23 23.08
CA ASN A 219 19.88 13.56 22.74
C ASN A 219 20.93 14.56 22.24
N TYR A 220 20.50 15.65 21.59
CA TYR A 220 21.39 16.61 20.92
C TYR A 220 21.52 17.96 21.64
N PHE A 221 20.48 18.36 22.36
CA PHE A 221 20.43 19.64 23.06
C PHE A 221 20.34 19.36 24.55
N SER A 222 21.39 19.70 25.31
CA SER A 222 21.45 19.44 26.75
C SER A 222 21.03 20.65 27.59
N LYS A 223 21.22 21.87 27.06
CA LYS A 223 20.86 23.11 27.74
C LYS A 223 19.36 23.37 27.66
N LYS A 224 18.76 23.83 28.77
CA LYS A 224 17.32 24.12 28.86
C LYS A 224 16.86 25.13 27.80
N GLU A 225 17.64 26.18 27.60
CA GLU A 225 17.36 27.24 26.63
C GLU A 225 17.35 26.69 25.19
N GLU A 226 18.36 25.90 24.82
CA GLU A 226 18.43 25.25 23.50
C GLU A 226 17.22 24.33 23.27
N ARG A 227 16.86 23.51 24.27
CA ARG A 227 15.68 22.63 24.18
C ARG A 227 14.40 23.43 23.97
N SER A 228 14.20 24.49 24.76
CA SER A 228 13.00 25.33 24.69
C SER A 228 12.88 25.98 23.31
N LEU A 229 14.00 26.45 22.77
CA LEU A 229 14.06 27.04 21.43
C LEU A 229 13.71 26.04 20.32
N MET A 230 14.17 24.78 20.43
CA MET A 230 13.74 23.72 19.49
C MET A 230 12.24 23.41 19.61
N TRP A 231 11.70 23.36 20.83
CA TRP A 231 10.28 23.07 21.06
C TRP A 231 9.37 24.18 20.56
N ASN A 232 9.72 25.45 20.78
CA ASN A 232 8.99 26.60 20.27
C ASN A 232 8.90 26.55 18.73
N PHE A 233 10.01 26.23 18.05
CA PHE A 233 9.99 26.05 16.60
C PHE A 233 9.01 24.94 16.17
N LEU A 234 8.96 23.82 16.90
CA LEU A 234 8.04 22.72 16.59
C LEU A 234 6.56 23.10 16.82
N GLU A 235 6.27 23.89 17.85
CA GLU A 235 4.94 24.44 18.11
C GLU A 235 4.49 25.34 16.94
N ASP A 236 5.34 26.27 16.52
CA ASP A 236 5.07 27.21 15.42
C ASP A 236 4.75 26.50 14.09
N ILE A 237 5.46 25.42 13.74
CA ILE A 237 5.22 24.71 12.47
C ILE A 237 4.01 23.76 12.51
N THR A 238 3.51 23.42 13.70
CA THR A 238 2.42 22.44 13.87
C THR A 238 1.10 23.04 14.32
N ASP A 239 1.08 24.32 14.70
CA ASP A 239 -0.02 25.00 15.39
C ASP A 239 -0.52 24.16 16.59
N GLU A 240 0.40 23.52 17.31
CA GLU A 240 0.08 22.62 18.41
C GLU A 240 0.91 22.91 19.66
N ASP A 241 0.19 23.15 20.75
CA ASP A 241 0.72 23.35 22.10
C ASP A 241 1.84 22.35 22.44
N GLU A 242 2.95 22.89 22.94
CA GLU A 242 4.15 22.16 23.32
C GLU A 242 3.85 20.93 24.21
N GLU A 243 2.93 21.04 25.18
CA GLU A 243 2.59 19.94 26.08
C GLU A 243 1.90 18.78 25.35
N LYS A 244 1.07 19.09 24.35
CA LYS A 244 0.40 18.07 23.54
C LYS A 244 1.43 17.35 22.68
N LEU A 245 2.36 18.09 22.08
CA LEU A 245 3.41 17.52 21.27
C LEU A 245 4.36 16.64 22.11
N LYS A 246 4.79 17.09 23.30
CA LYS A 246 5.58 16.29 24.25
C LYS A 246 4.89 14.99 24.65
N ARG A 247 3.58 15.01 24.88
CA ARG A 247 2.80 13.79 25.16
C ARG A 247 2.82 12.80 24.00
N LYS A 248 2.77 13.28 22.75
CA LYS A 248 2.90 12.43 21.56
C LYS A 248 4.30 11.84 21.45
N VAL A 249 5.34 12.63 21.69
CA VAL A 249 6.74 12.19 21.71
C VAL A 249 6.97 11.11 22.76
N TYR A 250 6.43 11.30 23.97
CA TYR A 250 6.52 10.30 25.04
C TYR A 250 5.93 8.95 24.61
N ARG A 251 4.73 8.95 24.00
CA ARG A 251 4.10 7.73 23.48
C ARG A 251 4.91 7.08 22.37
N PHE A 252 5.45 7.90 21.46
CA PHE A 252 6.31 7.43 20.38
C PHE A 252 7.55 6.72 20.92
N ASN A 253 8.28 7.34 21.84
CA ASN A 253 9.47 6.76 22.48
C ASN A 253 9.15 5.47 23.25
N THR A 254 8.00 5.43 23.92
CA THR A 254 7.55 4.23 24.64
C THR A 254 7.30 3.07 23.67
N ASN A 255 6.64 3.35 22.54
CA ASN A 255 6.35 2.34 21.54
C ASN A 255 7.62 1.89 20.78
N LEU A 256 8.55 2.81 20.49
CA LEU A 256 9.85 2.50 19.87
C LEU A 256 10.62 1.46 20.70
N ARG A 257 10.71 1.65 22.02
CA ARG A 257 11.36 0.68 22.92
C ARG A 257 10.70 -0.69 22.87
N ASN A 258 9.38 -0.75 22.69
CA ASN A 258 8.67 -2.02 22.55
C ASN A 258 8.91 -2.66 21.17
N GLU A 259 9.23 -1.88 20.14
CA GLU A 259 9.62 -2.40 18.82
C GLU A 259 11.02 -3.00 18.80
N GLU A 260 11.97 -2.44 19.56
CA GLU A 260 13.35 -2.93 19.64
C GLU A 260 13.49 -4.23 20.46
N ASN A 261 12.50 -4.56 21.29
CA ASN A 261 12.49 -5.75 22.14
C ASN A 261 11.75 -6.96 21.52
N VAL A 262 11.38 -6.89 20.22
CA VAL A 262 10.67 -7.94 19.46
C VAL A 262 11.51 -8.37 18.27
#